data_AF-A0A1B2LVV8-F1
#
_entry.id   AF-A0A1B2LVV8-F1
#
_cell.length_a   1.000
_cell.length_b   1.000
_cell.length_c   1.000
_cell.angle_alpha   90.00
_cell.angle_beta   90.00
_cell.angle_gamma   90.00
#
_symmetry.space_group_name_H-M   'P 1'
#
loop_
_entity.id
_entity.type
_entity.pdbx_description
1 polymer ?
#
loop_
_entity_poly.entity_id
_entity_poly.type
_entity_poly.pdbx_seq_one_letter_code
_entity_poly.pdbx_strand_id
1 'polypeptide(L)' 'MGEFNFYDIYIPTLLLQAILAYVLYRVLGPVWQFLIASGWVILPSLFNLCVYIMLVMLVHGIFLFFGI' A
#
# COMPACT_ATOMS: atom_id res chain seq x y z
N MET A 1 18.15 17.52 23.54
CA MET A 1 18.98 17.66 22.33
C MET A 1 18.74 16.37 21.56
N GLY A 2 17.71 16.26 20.73
CA GLY A 2 17.51 17.10 19.55
C GLY A 2 18.08 16.47 18.28
N GLU A 3 18.43 15.18 18.29
CA GLU A 3 18.67 14.42 17.06
C GLU A 3 17.36 13.75 16.68
N PHE A 4 16.47 14.55 16.07
CA PHE A 4 15.29 14.00 15.44
C PHE A 4 15.78 13.19 14.23
N ASN A 5 15.92 11.88 14.42
CA ASN A 5 16.57 10.98 13.48
C ASN A 5 15.67 10.65 12.27
N PHE A 6 15.25 11.72 11.57
CA PHE A 6 14.30 11.71 10.46
C PHE A 6 14.83 10.93 9.24
N TYR A 7 16.15 10.77 9.12
CA TYR A 7 16.74 10.03 8.01
C TYR A 7 16.96 8.55 8.34
N ASP A 8 17.40 8.25 9.55
CA ASP A 8 17.85 6.90 9.93
C ASP A 8 16.66 5.96 10.22
N ILE A 9 15.51 6.52 10.65
CA ILE A 9 14.32 5.73 11.01
C ILE A 9 13.15 5.97 10.04
N TYR A 10 12.85 7.22 9.67
CA TYR A 10 11.64 7.52 8.89
C TYR A 10 11.74 7.17 7.40
N ILE A 11 12.90 7.35 6.77
CA ILE A 11 13.09 6.95 5.37
C ILE A 11 12.96 5.43 5.21
N PRO A 12 13.65 4.59 6.00
CA PRO A 12 13.51 3.14 5.86
C PRO A 12 12.12 2.64 6.22
N THR A 13 11.40 3.25 7.17
CA THR A 13 10.03 2.85 7.48
C THR A 13 9.06 3.19 6.35
N LEU A 14 9.14 4.38 5.74
CA LEU A 14 8.34 4.74 4.56
C LEU A 14 8.67 3.83 3.35
N LEU A 15 9.94 3.53 3.13
CA LEU A 15 10.36 2.59 2.08
C LEU A 15 9.79 1.19 2.33
N LEU A 16 9.89 0.71 3.56
CA LEU A 16 9.35 -0.59 3.96
C LEU A 16 7.84 -0.64 3.78
N GLN A 17 7.13 0.44 4.13
CA GLN A 17 5.70 0.59 3.93
C GLN A 17 5.31 0.50 2.46
N ALA A 18 6.06 1.18 1.58
CA ALA A 18 5.85 1.13 0.13
C ALA A 18 6.14 -0.27 -0.45
N ILE A 19 7.21 -0.92 0.00
CA ILE A 19 7.56 -2.29 -0.43
C ILE A 19 6.49 -3.29 0.02
N LEU A 20 6.03 -3.20 1.27
CA LEU A 20 4.97 -4.06 1.81
C LEU A 20 3.65 -3.86 1.06
N ALA A 21 3.26 -2.61 0.80
CA ALA A 21 2.07 -2.29 0.01
C ALA A 21 2.17 -2.85 -1.42
N TYR A 22 3.34 -2.76 -2.05
CA TYR A 22 3.58 -3.34 -3.37
C TYR A 22 3.49 -4.87 -3.37
N VAL A 23 4.07 -5.54 -2.37
CA VAL A 23 3.99 -7.00 -2.24
C VAL A 23 2.54 -7.44 -2.05
N LEU A 24 1.79 -6.78 -1.18
CA LEU A 24 0.35 -7.05 -0.99
C LEU A 24 -0.44 -6.83 -2.28
N TYR A 25 -0.19 -5.73 -2.99
CA TYR A 25 -0.82 -5.44 -4.27
C TYR A 25 -0.53 -6.56 -5.30
N ARG A 26 0.71 -7.04 -5.35
CA ARG A 26 1.12 -8.12 -6.26
C ARG A 26 0.47 -9.45 -5.90
N VAL A 27 0.34 -9.78 -4.62
CA VAL A 27 -0.35 -11.01 -4.14
C VAL A 27 -1.85 -10.93 -4.42
N LEU A 28 -2.45 -9.75 -4.26
CA LEU A 28 -3.87 -9.54 -4.53
C LEU A 28 -4.17 -9.35 -6.03
N GLY A 29 -3.15 -9.18 -6.87
CA GLY A 29 -3.23 -9.09 -8.33
C GLY A 29 -4.25 -10.05 -8.98
N PRO A 30 -4.17 -11.38 -8.76
CA PRO A 30 -5.13 -12.34 -9.29
C PRO A 30 -6.57 -12.13 -8.79
N VAL A 31 -6.77 -11.67 -7.56
CA VAL A 31 -8.10 -11.36 -7.00
C VAL A 31 -8.71 -10.17 -7.74
N TRP A 32 -7.91 -9.12 -7.96
CA TRP A 32 -8.36 -7.94 -8.72
C TRP A 32 -8.65 -8.27 -10.18
N GLN A 33 -7.81 -9.11 -10.82
CA GLN A 33 -8.03 -9.60 -12.18
C GLN A 33 -9.36 -10.36 -12.29
N PHE A 34 -9.69 -11.20 -11.30
CA PHE A 34 -10.97 -11.91 -11.25
C PHE A 34 -12.16 -10.94 -11.11
N LEU A 35 -12.02 -9.92 -10.27
CA LEU A 35 -13.06 -8.90 -10.05
C LEU A 35 -13.29 -8.02 -11.28
N ILE A 36 -12.22 -7.66 -12.00
CA ILE A 36 -12.28 -6.93 -13.28
C ILE A 36 -12.90 -7.82 -14.36
N ALA A 37 -12.51 -9.09 -14.43
CA ALA A 37 -13.05 -10.07 -15.38
C ALA A 37 -14.55 -10.32 -15.18
N SER A 38 -15.07 -10.10 -13.97
CA SER A 38 -16.51 -10.13 -13.67
C SER A 38 -17.29 -8.97 -14.32
N GLY A 39 -16.65 -8.08 -15.10
CA GLY A 39 -17.30 -7.01 -15.84
C GLY A 39 -17.81 -5.85 -14.97
N TRP A 40 -17.44 -5.84 -13.69
CA TRP A 40 -17.90 -4.85 -12.72
C TRP A 40 -17.18 -3.50 -12.85
N VAL A 41 -16.06 -3.45 -13.58
CA VAL A 41 -15.17 -2.29 -13.63
C VAL A 41 -15.02 -1.79 -15.06
N ILE A 42 -15.59 -0.62 -15.32
CA ILE A 42 -15.58 0.05 -16.65
C ILE A 42 -14.18 0.56 -17.02
N LEU A 43 -13.37 0.98 -16.03
CA LEU A 43 -11.97 1.40 -16.22
C LEU A 43 -11.02 0.58 -15.31
N PRO A 44 -10.34 -0.46 -15.84
CA PRO A 44 -9.45 -1.30 -15.03
C PRO A 44 -8.24 -0.56 -14.47
N SER A 45 -7.75 0.48 -15.16
CA SER A 45 -6.64 1.33 -14.71
C SER A 45 -7.01 2.14 -13.45
N LEU A 46 -8.20 2.73 -13.42
CA LEU A 46 -8.66 3.54 -12.29
C LEU A 46 -8.91 2.68 -11.05
N PHE A 47 -9.43 1.47 -11.24
CA PHE A 47 -9.66 0.51 -10.17
C PHE A 47 -8.36 0.02 -9.54
N ASN A 48 -7.37 -0.34 -10.36
CA ASN A 48 -6.03 -0.69 -9.88
C ASN A 48 -5.39 0.45 -9.07
N LEU A 49 -5.55 1.70 -9.52
CA LEU A 49 -5.05 2.86 -8.79
C LEU A 49 -5.75 3.04 -7.44
N CYS A 50 -7.08 2.90 -7.41
CA CYS A 50 -7.88 3.04 -6.20
C CYS A 50 -7.53 1.95 -5.17
N VAL A 51 -7.41 0.70 -5.63
CA VAL A 51 -6.96 -0.44 -4.84
C VAL A 51 -5.56 -0.22 -4.27
N TYR A 52 -4.64 0.30 -5.08
CA TYR A 52 -3.29 0.60 -4.64
C TYR A 52 -3.28 1.67 -3.53
N ILE A 53 -4.06 2.75 -3.69
CA ILE A 53 -4.20 3.80 -2.67
C ILE A 53 -4.81 3.22 -1.38
N MET A 54 -5.84 2.38 -1.50
CA MET A 54 -6.47 1.72 -0.36
C MET A 54 -5.49 0.82 0.39
N LEU A 55 -4.64 0.07 -0.32
CA LEU A 55 -3.59 -0.76 0.27
C LEU A 55 -2.51 0.07 0.96
N VAL A 56 -2.07 1.17 0.35
CA VAL A 56 -1.12 2.10 0.99
C VAL A 56 -1.70 2.66 2.28
N MET A 57 -2.98 3.09 2.28
CA MET A 57 -3.66 3.53 3.50
C MET A 57 -3.77 2.42 4.55
N LEU A 58 -4.05 1.18 4.14
CA LEU A 58 -4.18 0.04 5.06
C LEU A 58 -2.83 -0.28 5.72
N VAL A 59 -1.75 -0.37 4.93
CA VAL A 59 -0.39 -0.58 5.45
C VAL A 59 0.02 0.59 6.35
N HIS A 60 -0.34 1.82 5.98
CA HIS A 60 -0.13 2.99 6.83
C HIS A 60 -0.87 2.91 8.16
N GLY A 61 -2.14 2.51 8.14
CA GLY A 61 -2.94 2.28 9.34
C GLY A 61 -2.37 1.17 10.23
N ILE A 62 -1.86 0.07 9.66
CA ILE A 62 -1.20 -1.00 10.42
C ILE A 62 0.04 -0.47 11.14
N PHE A 63 0.84 0.36 10.46
CA PHE A 63 2.06 0.93 11.03
C PHE A 63 1.74 1.86 12.20
N LEU A 64 0.76 2.76 12.02
CA LEU A 64 0.23 3.60 13.09
C LEU A 64 -0.33 2.78 14.26
N PHE A 65 -1.02 1.67 13.97
CA PHE A 65 -1.54 0.77 15.00
C PHE A 65 -0.43 0.08 15.80
N PHE A 66 0.69 -0.27 15.14
CA PHE A 66 1.88 -0.81 15.80
C PHE A 66 2.69 0.25 16.59
N GLY A 67 2.31 1.53 16.51
CA GLY A 67 2.98 2.61 17.23
C GLY A 67 4.35 2.96 16.69
N ILE A 68 4.60 2.66 15.40
CA ILE A 68 5.84 2.97 14.66
C ILE A 68 5.55 4.15 13.74
#